data_AF-J4TI81-F1
#
_entry.id   AF-J4TI81-F1
#
_cell.length_a   1.000
_cell.length_b   1.000
_cell.length_c   1.000
_cell.angle_alpha   90.00
_cell.angle_beta   90.00
_cell.angle_gamma   90.00
#
_symmetry.space_group_name_H-M   'P 1'
#
loop_
_entity.id
_entity.type
_entity.pdbx_description
1 polymer ?
#
loop_
_entity_poly.entity_id
_entity_poly.type
_entity_poly.pdbx_seq_one_letter_code
_entity_poly.pdbx_strand_id
1 'polypeptide(L)'
;MNKKVSIREVIATKIVIALLLTGNYWMWSRADWRPEYRHFQSTLGMLLLAVLFFHYMRVKKYKRENMDELAEKNLMRCDAICLKIFTVVMLLTAYISGILGHVNAISTTAVGWIIMIAIIALSIFRTVLFIIMDTKGV
;
A
#
# COMPACT_ATOMS: atom_id res chain seq x y z
N MET A 1 20.05 1.91 24.29
CA MET A 1 20.54 1.20 23.08
C MET A 1 19.82 1.76 21.86
N ASN A 2 20.48 2.53 21.00
CA ASN A 2 19.86 3.12 19.81
C ASN A 2 19.89 2.06 18.68
N LYS A 3 18.84 1.23 18.61
CA LYS A 3 18.74 0.19 17.56
C LYS A 3 18.60 0.89 16.21
N LYS A 4 19.52 0.62 15.29
CA LYS A 4 19.49 1.15 13.91
C LYS A 4 18.21 0.70 13.21
N VAL A 5 17.63 1.58 12.42
CA VAL A 5 16.44 1.26 11.62
C VAL A 5 16.83 0.34 10.47
N SER A 6 16.15 -0.80 10.33
CA SER A 6 16.37 -1.70 9.19
C SER A 6 15.45 -1.34 8.02
N ILE A 7 15.94 -1.46 6.79
CA ILE A 7 15.14 -1.29 5.56
C ILE A 7 13.95 -2.28 5.52
N ARG A 8 14.13 -3.50 6.05
CA ARG A 8 13.05 -4.50 6.15
C ARG A 8 11.90 -4.01 7.03
N GLU A 9 12.21 -3.34 8.14
CA GLU A 9 11.19 -2.74 9.01
C GLU A 9 10.43 -1.62 8.26
N VAL A 10 11.13 -0.79 7.49
CA VAL A 10 10.51 0.27 6.68
C VAL A 10 9.58 -0.32 5.61
N ILE A 11 9.98 -1.38 4.92
CA ILE A 11 9.16 -2.03 3.89
C ILE A 11 7.94 -2.71 4.51
N ALA A 12 8.11 -3.42 5.63
CA ALA A 12 7.02 -4.10 6.33
C ALA A 12 5.93 -3.11 6.80
N THR A 13 6.32 -1.92 7.26
CA THR A 13 5.32 -0.89 7.65
C THR A 13 4.43 -0.43 6.49
N LYS A 14 4.87 -0.57 5.23
CA LYS A 14 4.04 -0.24 4.06
C LYS A 14 2.87 -1.22 3.88
N ILE A 15 2.99 -2.47 4.34
CA ILE A 15 1.87 -3.44 4.37
C ILE A 15 0.80 -2.97 5.36
N VAL A 16 1.22 -2.54 6.55
CA VAL A 16 0.31 -2.01 7.57
C VAL A 16 -0.44 -0.78 7.04
N ILE A 17 0.27 0.12 6.36
CA ILE A 17 -0.34 1.30 5.71
C ILE A 17 -1.37 0.87 4.66
N ALA A 18 -1.06 -0.12 3.81
CA ALA A 18 -1.99 -0.63 2.81
C ALA A 18 -3.27 -1.21 3.44
N LEU A 19 -3.15 -1.98 4.53
CA LEU A 19 -4.31 -2.51 5.25
C LEU A 19 -5.16 -1.40 5.88
N LEU A 20 -4.54 -0.39 6.50
CA LEU A 20 -5.25 0.76 7.07
C LEU A 20 -5.95 1.60 6.00
N LEU A 21 -5.34 1.77 4.82
CA LEU A 21 -5.97 2.40 3.67
C LEU A 21 -7.20 1.62 3.22
N THR A 22 -7.13 0.29 3.14
CA THR A 22 -8.29 -0.56 2.80
C THR A 22 -9.41 -0.47 3.82
N GLY A 23 -9.08 -0.46 5.11
CA GLY A 23 -10.08 -0.23 6.16
C GLY A 23 -10.75 1.15 6.05
N ASN A 24 -9.98 2.19 5.74
CA ASN A 24 -10.53 3.53 5.47
C ASN A 24 -11.42 3.52 4.22
N TYR A 25 -10.97 2.92 3.12
CA TYR A 25 -11.75 2.80 1.89
C TYR A 25 -13.08 2.07 2.13
N TRP A 26 -13.08 1.00 2.92
CA TRP A 26 -14.31 0.32 3.32
C TRP A 26 -15.27 1.29 3.98
N MET A 27 -14.83 2.04 5.00
CA MET A 27 -15.69 2.99 5.71
C MET A 27 -16.32 4.04 4.79
N TRP A 28 -15.58 4.51 3.78
CA TRP A 28 -16.08 5.48 2.79
C TRP A 28 -16.95 4.89 1.68
N SER A 29 -16.78 3.61 1.34
CA SER A 29 -17.50 2.95 0.23
C SER A 29 -18.81 2.29 0.66
N ARG A 30 -19.14 2.30 1.95
CA ARG A 30 -20.39 1.73 2.47
C ARG A 30 -21.63 2.53 2.06
N ALA A 31 -22.70 1.81 1.75
CA ALA A 31 -24.01 2.39 1.45
C ALA A 31 -24.92 2.51 2.69
N ASP A 32 -24.63 1.79 3.77
CA ASP A 32 -25.44 1.65 4.98
C ASP A 32 -24.97 2.58 6.12
N TRP A 33 -24.78 3.88 5.82
CA TRP A 33 -24.19 4.82 6.78
C TRP A 33 -25.00 4.93 8.09
N ARG A 34 -24.31 4.83 9.24
CA ARG A 34 -24.87 5.02 10.58
C ARG A 34 -24.11 6.12 11.33
N PRO A 35 -24.77 6.91 12.20
CA PRO A 35 -24.11 7.97 12.97
C PRO A 35 -22.90 7.47 13.79
N GLU A 36 -22.98 6.25 14.34
CA GLU A 36 -21.92 5.58 15.10
C GLU A 36 -20.62 5.46 14.28
N TYR A 37 -20.72 5.29 12.97
CA TYR A 37 -19.57 5.14 12.06
C TYR A 37 -18.74 6.41 11.93
N ARG A 38 -19.30 7.58 12.27
CA ARG A 38 -18.56 8.84 12.23
C ARG A 38 -17.39 8.84 13.21
N HIS A 39 -17.58 8.31 14.41
CA HIS A 39 -16.51 8.17 15.38
C HIS A 39 -15.44 7.18 14.89
N PHE A 40 -15.85 5.98 14.44
CA PHE A 40 -14.92 4.98 13.91
C PHE A 40 -14.11 5.50 12.72
N GLN A 41 -14.74 6.18 11.78
CA GLN A 41 -14.07 6.75 10.61
C GLN A 41 -13.06 7.82 11.01
N SER A 42 -13.42 8.71 11.94
CA SER A 42 -12.51 9.74 12.44
C SER A 42 -11.29 9.12 13.14
N THR A 43 -11.51 8.12 14.00
CA THR A 43 -10.43 7.41 14.70
C THR A 43 -9.52 6.65 13.73
N LEU A 44 -10.08 5.93 12.75
CA LEU A 44 -9.31 5.20 11.73
C LEU A 44 -8.51 6.14 10.82
N GLY A 45 -9.10 7.29 10.46
CA GLY A 45 -8.41 8.32 9.69
C GLY A 45 -7.25 8.95 10.47
N MET A 46 -7.46 9.26 11.75
CA MET A 46 -6.41 9.80 12.62
C MET A 46 -5.29 8.78 12.86
N LEU A 47 -5.63 7.51 13.05
CA LEU A 47 -4.65 6.42 13.17
C LEU A 47 -3.81 6.29 11.89
N LEU A 48 -4.43 6.34 10.71
CA LEU A 48 -3.71 6.31 9.43
C LEU A 48 -2.73 7.49 9.33
N LEU A 49 -3.16 8.71 9.66
CA LEU A 49 -2.30 9.89 9.65
C LEU A 49 -1.12 9.74 10.62
N ALA A 50 -1.36 9.26 11.83
CA ALA A 50 -0.31 9.01 12.81
C ALA A 50 0.70 7.97 12.30
N VAL A 51 0.23 6.85 11.74
CA VAL A 51 1.10 5.80 11.18
C VAL A 51 1.92 6.33 9.99
N LEU A 52 1.33 7.14 9.11
CA LEU A 52 2.05 7.79 8.01
C LEU A 52 3.13 8.75 8.52
N PHE A 53 2.83 9.55 9.55
CA PHE A 53 3.80 10.44 10.18
C PHE A 53 4.96 9.67 10.81
N PHE A 54 4.67 8.60 11.57
CA PHE A 54 5.71 7.74 12.12
C PHE A 54 6.53 7.05 11.03
N HIS A 55 5.89 6.57 9.97
CA HIS A 55 6.59 5.99 8.82
C HIS A 55 7.54 7.00 8.17
N TYR A 56 7.09 8.24 7.94
CA TYR A 56 7.94 9.30 7.41
C TYR A 56 9.17 9.56 8.29
N MET A 57 8.97 9.69 9.60
CA MET A 57 10.07 9.88 10.56
C MET A 57 11.06 8.71 10.54
N ARG A 58 10.55 7.47 10.40
CA ARG A 58 11.37 6.25 10.32
C ARG A 58 12.18 6.17 9.04
N VAL A 59 11.59 6.53 7.89
CA VAL A 59 12.30 6.65 6.61
C VAL A 59 13.40 7.70 6.70
N LYS A 60 13.11 8.88 7.27
CA LYS A 60 14.10 9.94 7.48
C LYS A 60 15.25 9.48 8.39
N LYS A 61 14.93 8.75 9.47
CA LYS A 61 15.94 8.18 10.38
C LYS A 61 16.81 7.13 9.67
N TYR A 62 16.21 6.22 8.90
CA TYR A 62 16.92 5.24 8.08
C TYR A 62 17.93 5.94 7.15
N LYS A 63 17.46 6.97 6.42
CA LYS A 63 18.31 7.71 5.48
C LYS A 63 19.49 8.45 6.13
N ARG A 64 19.40 8.74 7.43
CA ARG A 64 20.45 9.44 8.18
C ARG A 64 21.46 8.49 8.83
N GLU A 65 21.05 7.29 9.22
CA GLU A 65 21.86 6.40 10.07
C GLU A 65 22.60 5.28 9.32
N ASN A 66 22.06 4.80 8.20
CA ASN A 66 22.60 3.63 7.49
C ASN A 66 22.00 3.55 6.07
N MET A 67 22.52 4.34 5.13
CA MET A 67 22.18 4.21 3.72
C MET A 67 22.91 3.00 3.14
N ASP A 68 22.23 1.85 3.16
CA ASP A 68 22.68 0.69 2.40
C ASP A 68 22.29 0.91 0.93
N GLU A 69 23.26 1.37 0.13
CA GLU A 69 23.06 1.69 -1.29
C GLU A 69 22.59 0.47 -2.09
N LEU A 70 23.07 -0.74 -1.73
CA LEU A 70 22.69 -1.98 -2.43
C LEU A 70 21.23 -2.31 -2.13
N ALA A 71 20.83 -2.24 -0.86
CA ALA A 71 19.45 -2.47 -0.46
C ALA A 71 18.49 -1.43 -1.06
N GLU A 72 18.88 -0.16 -1.17
CA GLU A 72 18.06 0.87 -1.82
C GLU A 72 17.90 0.59 -3.32
N LYS A 73 18.97 0.20 -4.02
CA LYS A 73 18.91 -0.21 -5.43
C LYS A 73 17.97 -1.39 -5.64
N ASN A 74 18.02 -2.38 -4.75
CA ASN A 74 17.14 -3.55 -4.79
C ASN A 74 15.69 -3.18 -4.54
N LEU A 75 15.43 -2.28 -3.59
CA LEU A 75 14.10 -1.75 -3.35
C LEU A 75 13.57 -0.98 -4.57
N MET A 76 14.39 -0.15 -5.23
CA MET A 76 14.00 0.57 -6.45
C MET A 76 13.66 -0.38 -7.60
N ARG A 77 14.43 -1.47 -7.77
CA ARG A 77 14.12 -2.52 -8.74
C ARG A 77 12.80 -3.21 -8.43
N CYS A 78 12.55 -3.56 -7.16
CA CYS A 78 11.29 -4.13 -6.71
C CYS A 78 10.12 -3.17 -6.98
N ASP A 79 10.25 -1.89 -6.63
CA ASP A 79 9.23 -0.86 -6.86
C ASP A 79 8.96 -0.69 -8.36
N ALA A 80 9.98 -0.70 -9.21
CA ALA A 80 9.81 -0.62 -10.67
C ALA A 80 9.06 -1.84 -11.25
N ILE A 81 9.35 -3.05 -10.79
CA ILE A 81 8.62 -4.27 -11.17
C ILE A 81 7.15 -4.17 -10.72
N CYS A 82 6.93 -3.79 -9.46
CA CYS A 82 5.59 -3.64 -8.90
C CYS A 82 4.78 -2.58 -9.65
N LEU A 83 5.41 -1.46 -10.03
CA LEU A 83 4.75 -0.40 -10.79
C LEU A 83 4.32 -0.88 -12.17
N LYS A 84 5.16 -1.63 -12.90
CA LYS A 84 4.78 -2.21 -14.20
C LYS A 84 3.58 -3.14 -14.07
N ILE A 85 3.57 -4.01 -13.07
CA ILE A 85 2.44 -4.90 -12.79
C ILE A 85 1.19 -4.08 -12.46
N PHE A 86 1.31 -3.07 -11.60
CA PHE A 86 0.20 -2.20 -11.23
C PHE A 86 -0.39 -1.48 -12.44
N THR A 87 0.45 -0.95 -13.33
CA THR A 87 -0.02 -0.29 -14.57
C THR A 87 -0.86 -1.23 -15.43
N VAL A 88 -0.44 -2.49 -15.59
CA VAL A 88 -1.22 -3.49 -16.33
C VAL A 88 -2.56 -3.77 -15.64
N VAL A 89 -2.55 -3.98 -14.32
CA VAL A 89 -3.79 -4.21 -13.54
C VAL A 89 -4.76 -3.04 -13.66
N MET A 90 -4.25 -1.80 -13.55
CA MET A 90 -5.06 -0.59 -13.67
C MET A 90 -5.64 -0.40 -15.07
N LEU A 91 -4.85 -0.70 -16.11
CA LEU A 91 -5.32 -0.65 -17.50
C LEU A 91 -6.45 -1.66 -17.73
N LEU A 92 -6.26 -2.92 -17.31
CA LEU A 92 -7.31 -3.94 -17.41
C LEU A 92 -8.57 -3.54 -16.64
N THR A 93 -8.41 -3.02 -15.43
CA THR A 93 -9.52 -2.54 -14.60
C THR A 93 -10.27 -1.40 -15.30
N ALA A 94 -9.56 -0.45 -15.91
CA ALA A 94 -10.17 0.66 -16.65
C ALA A 94 -10.97 0.16 -17.87
N TYR A 95 -10.39 -0.70 -18.70
CA TYR A 95 -11.07 -1.26 -19.88
C TYR A 95 -12.31 -2.10 -19.49
N ILE A 96 -12.18 -2.98 -18.50
CA ILE A 96 -13.29 -3.78 -17.99
C ILE A 96 -14.38 -2.87 -17.44
N SER A 97 -14.02 -1.84 -16.66
CA SER A 97 -14.98 -0.89 -16.10
C SER A 97 -15.70 -0.07 -17.17
N GLY A 98 -15.03 0.28 -18.27
CA GLY A 98 -15.66 0.96 -19.41
C GLY A 98 -16.66 0.06 -20.13
N ILE A 99 -16.25 -1.16 -20.51
CA ILE A 99 -17.10 -2.10 -21.25
C ILE A 99 -18.31 -2.54 -20.42
N LEU A 100 -18.08 -2.96 -19.17
CA LEU A 100 -19.12 -3.45 -18.27
C LEU A 100 -19.96 -2.34 -17.64
N GLY A 101 -19.43 -1.10 -17.62
CA GLY A 101 -20.17 0.08 -17.19
C GLY A 101 -21.36 0.37 -18.09
N HIS A 102 -21.26 0.11 -19.40
CA HIS A 102 -22.38 0.29 -20.33
C HIS A 102 -23.57 -0.62 -20.05
N VAL A 103 -23.33 -1.78 -19.44
CA VAL A 103 -24.37 -2.78 -19.10
C VAL A 103 -24.71 -2.79 -17.61
N ASN A 104 -24.27 -1.78 -16.84
CA ASN A 104 -24.42 -1.70 -15.38
C ASN A 104 -23.96 -2.97 -14.63
N ALA A 105 -23.06 -3.77 -15.23
CA ALA A 105 -22.61 -5.03 -14.64
C ALA A 105 -21.53 -4.83 -13.58
N ILE A 106 -20.93 -3.64 -13.49
CA ILE A 106 -19.92 -3.31 -12.49
C ILE A 106 -20.20 -1.94 -11.86
N SER A 107 -20.22 -1.88 -10.53
CA SER A 107 -20.35 -0.63 -9.79
C SER A 107 -19.00 0.07 -9.64
N THR A 108 -19.03 1.39 -9.45
CA THR A 108 -17.83 2.18 -9.10
C THR A 108 -17.19 1.71 -7.79
N THR A 109 -17.99 1.20 -6.86
CA THR A 109 -17.50 0.57 -5.62
C THR A 109 -16.71 -0.71 -5.90
N ALA A 110 -17.15 -1.56 -6.83
CA ALA A 110 -16.44 -2.78 -7.20
C ALA A 110 -15.08 -2.46 -7.84
N VAL A 111 -15.00 -1.44 -8.70
CA VAL A 111 -13.74 -0.96 -9.28
C VAL A 111 -12.78 -0.48 -8.19
N GLY A 112 -13.26 0.30 -7.22
CA GLY A 112 -12.40 0.74 -6.13
C GLY A 112 -11.90 -0.41 -5.25
N TRP A 113 -12.70 -1.46 -5.02
CA TRP A 113 -12.23 -2.68 -4.33
C TRP A 113 -11.13 -3.43 -5.10
N ILE A 114 -11.22 -3.50 -6.43
CA ILE A 114 -10.14 -4.08 -7.26
C ILE A 114 -8.82 -3.33 -7.04
N ILE A 115 -8.88 -1.99 -6.99
CA ILE A 115 -7.70 -1.14 -6.74
C ILE A 115 -7.14 -1.40 -5.34
N MET A 116 -7.98 -1.47 -4.30
CA MET A 116 -7.54 -1.73 -2.93
C MET A 116 -6.88 -3.11 -2.77
N ILE A 117 -7.46 -4.14 -3.39
CA ILE A 117 -6.88 -5.49 -3.41
C ILE A 117 -5.53 -5.47 -4.12
N ALA A 118 -5.41 -4.78 -5.26
CA ALA A 118 -4.15 -4.65 -5.98
C ALA A 118 -3.07 -3.96 -5.12
N ILE A 119 -3.41 -2.90 -4.38
CA ILE A 119 -2.48 -2.20 -3.48
C ILE A 119 -1.98 -3.15 -2.37
N ILE A 120 -2.87 -3.91 -1.73
CA ILE A 120 -2.48 -4.89 -0.70
C ILE A 120 -1.57 -5.95 -1.31
N ALA A 121 -2.01 -6.58 -2.41
CA ALA A 121 -1.26 -7.65 -3.07
C ALA A 121 0.14 -7.20 -3.48
N LEU A 122 0.28 -6.00 -4.07
CA LEU A 122 1.57 -5.44 -4.45
C LEU A 122 2.43 -5.07 -3.25
N SER A 123 1.84 -4.59 -2.15
CA SER A 123 2.59 -4.29 -0.91
C SER A 123 3.25 -5.55 -0.34
N ILE A 124 2.54 -6.68 -0.35
CA ILE A 124 3.04 -7.98 0.09
C ILE A 124 4.07 -8.50 -0.91
N PHE A 125 3.73 -8.51 -2.20
CA PHE A 125 4.60 -8.98 -3.28
C PHE A 125 5.94 -8.26 -3.30
N ARG A 126 5.94 -6.92 -3.18
CA ARG A 126 7.17 -6.12 -3.06
C ARG A 126 8.03 -6.56 -1.88
N THR A 127 7.41 -6.81 -0.74
CA THR A 127 8.12 -7.22 0.48
C THR A 127 8.78 -8.59 0.29
N VAL A 128 8.07 -9.53 -0.32
CA VAL A 128 8.59 -10.86 -0.66
C VAL A 128 9.74 -10.75 -1.66
N LEU A 129 9.56 -10.01 -2.77
CA LEU A 129 10.61 -9.78 -3.76
C LEU A 129 11.87 -9.18 -3.14
N PHE A 130 11.70 -8.17 -2.29
CA PHE A 130 12.82 -7.53 -1.60
C PHE A 130 13.59 -8.53 -0.74
N ILE A 131 12.89 -9.34 0.07
CA ILE A 131 13.54 -10.36 0.91
C ILE A 131 14.30 -11.37 0.05
N ILE A 132 13.74 -11.79 -1.09
CA ILE A 132 14.41 -12.74 -2.00
C ILE A 132 15.66 -12.12 -2.63
N MET A 133 15.62 -10.86 -3.05
CA MET A 133 16.78 -10.18 -3.63
C MET A 133 17.87 -9.92 -2.59
N ASP A 134 17.47 -9.49 -1.39
CA ASP A 134 18.35 -9.23 -0.25
C ASP A 134 19.05 -10.51 0.24
N THR A 135 18.35 -11.65 0.26
CA THR A 135 18.95 -12.95 0.62
C THR A 135 19.89 -13.52 -0.44
N LYS A 136 19.69 -13.19 -1.72
CA LYS A 136 20.56 -13.64 -2.82
C LYS A 136 21.74 -12.70 -3.09
N GLY A 137 21.76 -11.51 -2.48
CA GLY A 137 22.81 -10.51 -2.69
C GLY A 137 22.83 -9.90 -4.11
N VAL A 138 21.71 -9.93 -4.82
CA VAL A 138 21.56 -9.46 -6.22
C VAL A 138 20.95 -8.08 -6.27
#